data_AF-A0A935FF62-F1
#
_entry.id   AF-A0A935FF62-F1
#
_cell.length_a   1.000
_cell.length_b   1.000
_cell.length_c   1.000
_cell.angle_alpha   90.00
_cell.angle_beta   90.00
_cell.angle_gamma   90.00
#
_symmetry.space_group_name_H-M   'P 1'
#
loop_
_entity.id
_entity.type
_entity.pdbx_description
1 polymer ?
#
loop_
_entity_poly.entity_id
_entity_poly.type
_entity_poly.pdbx_seq_one_letter_code
_entity_poly.pdbx_strand_id
1 'polypeptide(L)'
;MVGLGGSDSLYKQSPGHEEAGLGIFRVPVFIIYRDGKEINRINEFPVVSLERDLLDIILNKNYHPNYQSHSLIREWLQEETLTDDNSSIRGLAEQLRHRLSGENELNSLGYLLLKQEKKTAALQIFRINHLLYPESANTASSLGEGYLETGNDARAKDFLEKSLQLNKDPQAIKPVLELLYKIKEKEWTNGQRK
;
A
#
# COMPACT_ATOMS: atom_id res chain seq x y z
N MET A 1 -15.11 -18.25 -4.09
CA MET A 1 -13.65 -18.09 -3.91
C MET A 1 -13.17 -17.23 -5.05
N VAL A 2 -12.55 -16.07 -4.77
CA VAL A 2 -11.93 -15.25 -5.82
C VAL A 2 -10.48 -15.70 -5.95
N GLY A 3 -10.14 -16.30 -7.10
CA GLY A 3 -8.79 -16.77 -7.39
C GLY A 3 -7.94 -15.64 -7.98
N LEU A 4 -6.76 -15.41 -7.41
CA LEU A 4 -5.84 -14.34 -7.84
C LEU A 4 -4.53 -14.96 -8.33
N GLY A 5 -4.02 -14.49 -9.47
CA GLY A 5 -2.81 -15.03 -10.09
C GLY A 5 -1.56 -14.71 -9.28
N GLY A 6 -0.69 -15.70 -9.05
CA GLY A 6 0.46 -15.62 -8.14
C GLY A 6 1.80 -15.22 -8.77
N SER A 7 1.85 -14.61 -9.96
CA SER A 7 3.11 -14.24 -10.59
C SER A 7 3.64 -12.90 -10.05
N ASP A 8 4.68 -12.99 -9.23
CA ASP A 8 5.39 -11.92 -8.53
C ASP A 8 4.55 -11.07 -7.56
N SER A 9 5.19 -10.75 -6.44
CA SER A 9 4.73 -10.04 -5.22
C SER A 9 3.78 -8.83 -5.35
N LEU A 10 3.44 -8.41 -6.56
CA LEU A 10 2.63 -7.25 -6.91
C LEU A 10 1.36 -7.58 -7.73
N TYR A 11 1.07 -8.86 -8.04
CA TYR A 11 -0.10 -9.26 -8.83
C TYR A 11 -1.16 -9.95 -7.95
N LYS A 12 -2.29 -9.26 -7.75
CA LYS A 12 -3.45 -9.75 -6.96
C LYS A 12 -4.76 -9.34 -7.63
N GLN A 13 -4.85 -9.53 -8.95
CA GLN A 13 -6.07 -9.29 -9.71
C GLN A 13 -6.62 -10.60 -10.25
N SER A 14 -7.95 -10.72 -10.22
CA SER A 14 -8.66 -11.84 -10.81
C SER A 14 -8.91 -11.52 -12.28
N PRO A 15 -8.98 -12.54 -13.16
CA PRO A 15 -9.19 -12.31 -14.58
C PRO A 15 -10.44 -11.47 -14.91
N GLY A 16 -11.46 -11.46 -14.04
CA GLY A 16 -12.69 -10.68 -14.19
C GLY A 16 -12.79 -9.47 -13.26
N HIS A 17 -11.71 -9.09 -12.56
CA HIS A 17 -11.70 -8.01 -11.56
C HIS A 17 -12.72 -8.16 -10.43
N GLU A 18 -13.10 -9.40 -10.10
CA GLU A 18 -14.00 -9.71 -8.98
C GLU A 18 -13.43 -9.24 -7.62
N GLU A 19 -12.13 -8.94 -7.51
CA GLU A 19 -11.52 -8.32 -6.33
C GLU A 19 -11.84 -6.83 -6.16
N ALA A 20 -12.27 -6.15 -7.22
CA ALA A 20 -12.44 -4.72 -7.23
C ALA A 20 -13.46 -4.28 -6.17
N GLY A 21 -13.10 -3.31 -5.34
CA GLY A 21 -13.96 -2.82 -4.25
C GLY A 21 -14.02 -3.72 -3.01
N LEU A 22 -13.48 -4.94 -3.04
CA LEU A 22 -13.47 -5.85 -1.89
C LEU A 22 -12.34 -5.56 -0.88
N GLY A 23 -11.53 -4.53 -1.10
CA GLY A 23 -10.41 -4.18 -0.20
C GLY A 23 -9.45 -5.36 0.03
N ILE A 24 -9.12 -6.09 -1.03
CA ILE A 24 -8.20 -7.24 -0.98
C ILE A 24 -6.78 -6.73 -1.22
N PHE A 25 -5.99 -6.66 -0.14
CA PHE A 25 -4.59 -6.22 -0.20
C PHE A 25 -3.60 -7.39 -0.20
N ARG A 26 -4.02 -8.55 0.33
CA ARG A 26 -3.23 -9.80 0.36
C ARG A 26 -4.01 -10.98 -0.16
N VAL A 27 -3.31 -12.03 -0.56
CA VAL A 27 -3.90 -13.24 -1.12
C VAL A 27 -3.18 -14.46 -0.56
N PRO A 28 -3.90 -15.57 -0.32
CA PRO A 28 -5.36 -15.74 -0.48
C PRO A 28 -6.17 -14.96 0.58
N VAL A 29 -7.44 -14.63 0.31
CA VAL A 29 -8.36 -14.06 1.31
C VAL A 29 -9.68 -14.83 1.26
N PHE A 30 -10.14 -15.27 2.43
CA PHE A 30 -11.50 -15.77 2.61
C PHE A 30 -12.34 -14.62 3.14
N ILE A 31 -13.39 -14.21 2.41
CA ILE A 31 -14.37 -13.25 2.90
C ILE A 31 -15.60 -14.02 3.34
N ILE A 32 -16.01 -13.85 4.60
CA ILE A 32 -17.12 -14.57 5.19
C ILE A 32 -18.33 -13.63 5.23
N TYR A 33 -19.43 -14.08 4.64
CA TYR A 33 -20.69 -13.34 4.59
C TYR A 33 -21.77 -14.01 5.44
N ARG A 34 -22.67 -13.19 5.99
CA ARG A 34 -23.96 -13.59 6.57
C ARG A 34 -25.02 -12.61 6.08
N ASP A 35 -26.09 -13.14 5.50
CA ASP A 35 -27.21 -12.33 4.98
C ASP A 35 -26.76 -11.23 4.01
N GLY A 36 -25.80 -11.54 3.15
CA GLY A 36 -25.24 -10.60 2.16
C GLY A 36 -24.26 -9.56 2.73
N LYS A 37 -24.00 -9.55 4.05
CA LYS A 37 -23.05 -8.64 4.70
C LYS A 37 -21.75 -9.36 5.07
N GLU A 38 -20.61 -8.75 4.76
CA GLU A 38 -19.30 -9.23 5.22
C GLU A 38 -19.27 -9.18 6.76
N ILE A 39 -19.09 -10.34 7.42
CA ILE A 39 -19.00 -10.43 8.88
C ILE A 39 -17.56 -10.50 9.38
N ASN A 40 -16.67 -11.10 8.59
CA ASN A 40 -15.23 -11.11 8.84
C ASN A 40 -14.49 -11.70 7.63
N ARG A 41 -13.17 -11.84 7.75
CA ARG A 41 -12.29 -12.39 6.72
C ARG A 41 -11.08 -13.08 7.32
N ILE A 42 -10.49 -14.01 6.60
CA ILE A 42 -9.19 -14.61 6.92
C ILE A 42 -8.20 -14.13 5.86
N ASN A 43 -7.17 -13.38 6.28
CA ASN A 43 -6.17 -12.78 5.40
C ASN A 43 -4.91 -13.66 5.33
N GLU A 44 -4.59 -14.14 4.12
CA GLU A 44 -3.42 -14.95 3.75
C GLU A 44 -3.35 -16.34 4.41
N PHE A 45 -3.44 -16.39 5.74
CA PHE A 45 -3.44 -17.63 6.52
C PHE A 45 -4.28 -17.45 7.81
N PRO A 46 -4.80 -18.55 8.39
CA PRO A 46 -5.51 -18.51 9.66
C PRO A 46 -4.62 -18.01 10.81
N VAL A 47 -5.24 -17.38 11.81
CA VAL A 47 -4.61 -16.99 13.07
C VAL A 47 -4.29 -18.22 13.91
N VAL A 48 -5.21 -19.20 13.96
CA VAL A 48 -5.01 -20.48 14.67
C VAL A 48 -5.14 -21.67 13.72
N SER A 49 -6.31 -21.84 13.13
CA SER A 49 -6.58 -22.86 12.10
C SER A 49 -7.80 -22.41 11.30
N LEU A 50 -7.97 -22.93 10.09
CA LEU A 50 -9.11 -22.53 9.25
C LEU A 50 -10.44 -22.81 9.97
N GLU A 51 -10.59 -23.99 10.56
CA GLU A 51 -11.80 -24.42 11.26
C GLU A 51 -12.04 -23.58 12.52
N ARG A 52 -10.98 -23.30 13.29
CA ARG A 52 -11.13 -22.54 14.53
C ARG A 52 -11.48 -21.08 14.28
N ASP A 53 -10.80 -20.47 13.31
CA ASP A 53 -11.05 -19.09 12.90
C ASP A 53 -12.47 -18.94 12.35
N LEU A 54 -12.91 -19.84 11.46
CA LEU A 54 -14.27 -19.85 10.95
C LEU A 54 -15.30 -20.02 12.08
N LEU A 55 -15.05 -20.91 13.03
CA LEU A 55 -15.93 -21.09 14.19
C LEU A 55 -16.03 -19.80 15.01
N ASP A 56 -14.90 -19.13 15.30
CA ASP A 56 -14.87 -17.92 16.09
C ASP A 56 -15.57 -16.74 15.36
N ILE A 57 -15.41 -16.64 14.03
CA ILE A 57 -16.14 -15.69 13.17
C ILE A 57 -17.65 -15.96 13.21
N ILE A 58 -18.06 -17.21 13.00
CA ILE A 58 -19.49 -17.58 12.94
C ILE A 58 -20.16 -17.37 14.31
N LEU A 59 -19.46 -17.67 15.40
CA LEU A 59 -19.96 -17.45 16.76
C LEU A 59 -19.89 -15.98 17.22
N ASN A 60 -19.49 -15.06 16.33
CA ASN A 60 -19.38 -13.63 16.61
C ASN A 60 -18.49 -13.32 17.83
N LYS A 61 -17.40 -14.09 17.99
CA LYS A 61 -16.38 -13.81 19.00
C LYS A 61 -15.50 -12.65 18.53
N ASN A 62 -14.68 -12.13 19.45
CA ASN A 62 -13.70 -11.08 19.16
C ASN A 62 -12.53 -11.62 18.30
N TYR A 63 -12.79 -11.88 17.03
CA TYR A 63 -11.82 -12.38 16.06
C TYR A 63 -11.13 -11.21 15.34
N HIS A 64 -9.79 -11.24 15.32
CA HIS A 64 -8.97 -10.27 14.61
C HIS A 64 -8.13 -10.97 13.55
N PRO A 65 -8.34 -10.71 12.25
CA PRO A 65 -7.52 -11.31 11.21
C PRO A 65 -6.09 -10.79 11.26
N ASN A 66 -5.18 -11.55 10.64
CA ASN A 66 -3.86 -11.05 10.27
C ASN A 66 -3.97 -9.76 9.45
N TYR A 67 -2.97 -8.89 9.55
CA TYR A 67 -2.94 -7.57 8.90
C TYR A 67 -4.10 -6.67 9.33
N GLN A 68 -4.21 -6.41 10.64
CA GLN A 68 -5.27 -5.59 11.22
C GLN A 68 -5.33 -4.16 10.63
N SER A 69 -4.18 -3.66 10.16
CA SER A 69 -4.08 -2.37 9.46
C SER A 69 -5.01 -2.27 8.24
N HIS A 70 -5.22 -3.38 7.53
CA HIS A 70 -6.00 -3.42 6.29
C HIS A 70 -7.46 -3.02 6.51
N SER A 71 -8.05 -3.37 7.66
CA SER A 71 -9.44 -2.99 7.96
C SER A 71 -9.59 -1.48 8.07
N LEU A 72 -8.65 -0.83 8.77
CA LEU A 72 -8.66 0.62 8.94
C LEU A 72 -8.37 1.35 7.62
N ILE A 73 -7.39 0.87 6.84
CA ILE A 73 -7.06 1.47 5.54
C ILE A 73 -8.21 1.29 4.55
N ARG A 74 -8.94 0.16 4.59
CA ARG A 74 -10.14 -0.05 3.77
C ARG A 74 -11.24 0.94 4.12
N GLU A 75 -11.47 1.19 5.40
CA GLU A 75 -12.42 2.20 5.88
C GLU A 75 -12.02 3.59 5.37
N TRP A 76 -10.75 3.99 5.52
CA TRP A 76 -10.25 5.26 5.00
C TRP A 76 -10.35 5.41 3.48
N LEU A 77 -10.26 4.31 2.73
CA LEU A 77 -10.46 4.33 1.27
C LEU A 77 -11.94 4.46 0.89
N GLN A 78 -12.85 3.95 1.72
CA GLN A 78 -14.30 4.07 1.51
C GLN A 78 -14.81 5.46 1.89
N GLU A 79 -14.24 6.05 2.95
CA GLU A 79 -14.59 7.38 3.44
C GLU A 79 -13.76 8.50 2.79
N GLU A 80 -12.90 8.17 1.82
CA GLU A 80 -12.01 9.11 1.14
C GLU A 80 -11.07 9.90 2.09
N THR A 81 -10.84 9.38 3.31
CA THR A 81 -9.97 9.99 4.33
C THR A 81 -8.54 10.21 3.82
N LEU A 82 -8.03 9.30 2.98
CA LEU A 82 -6.69 9.43 2.39
C LEU A 82 -6.59 10.53 1.32
N THR A 83 -7.69 11.14 0.92
CA THR A 83 -7.71 12.23 -0.07
C THR A 83 -8.27 13.54 0.50
N ASP A 84 -8.75 13.53 1.74
CA ASP A 84 -9.21 14.72 2.45
C ASP A 84 -8.02 15.58 2.93
N ASP A 85 -8.03 16.87 2.58
CA ASP A 85 -7.02 17.85 2.97
C ASP A 85 -6.96 18.09 4.50
N ASN A 86 -8.04 17.79 5.24
CA ASN A 86 -8.08 17.90 6.70
C ASN A 86 -7.45 16.70 7.42
N SER A 87 -7.13 15.62 6.69
CA SER A 87 -6.55 14.42 7.28
C SER A 87 -5.09 14.64 7.67
N SER A 88 -4.82 14.49 8.97
CA SER A 88 -3.45 14.55 9.50
C SER A 88 -2.72 13.23 9.24
N ILE A 89 -1.70 13.26 8.38
CA ILE A 89 -0.81 12.11 8.14
C ILE A 89 -0.19 11.58 9.43
N ARG A 90 0.15 12.46 10.39
CA ARG A 90 0.64 12.05 11.70
C ARG A 90 -0.44 11.31 12.49
N GLY A 91 -1.67 11.82 12.50
CA GLY A 91 -2.79 11.17 13.18
C GLY A 91 -3.13 9.80 12.60
N LEU A 92 -3.08 9.66 11.27
CA LEU A 92 -3.26 8.37 10.59
C LEU A 92 -2.11 7.41 10.94
N ALA A 93 -0.86 7.89 10.96
CA ALA A 93 0.30 7.09 11.33
C ALA A 93 0.21 6.55 12.77
N GLU A 94 -0.21 7.37 13.74
CA GLU A 94 -0.37 6.94 15.13
C GLU A 94 -1.44 5.83 15.28
N GLN A 95 -2.53 5.89 14.51
CA GLN A 95 -3.56 4.85 14.53
C GLN A 95 -3.05 3.49 14.00
N LEU A 96 -2.06 3.51 13.10
CA LEU A 96 -1.48 2.34 12.47
C LEU A 96 -0.27 1.76 13.21
N ARG A 97 0.43 2.56 14.02
CA ARG A 97 1.73 2.22 14.61
C ARG A 97 1.76 0.88 15.33
N HIS A 98 0.68 0.51 16.02
CA HIS A 98 0.56 -0.73 16.79
C HIS A 98 -0.17 -1.86 16.05
N ARG A 99 -0.56 -1.65 14.79
CA ARG A 99 -1.35 -2.59 13.96
C ARG A 99 -0.58 -3.11 12.75
N LEU A 100 0.61 -2.57 12.49
CA LEU A 100 1.47 -2.95 11.37
C LEU A 100 2.49 -4.00 11.80
N SER A 101 2.73 -4.95 10.90
CA SER A 101 3.82 -5.91 11.02
C SER A 101 5.16 -5.36 10.56
N GLY A 102 5.18 -4.25 9.80
CA GLY A 102 6.39 -3.59 9.30
C GLY A 102 6.14 -2.73 8.06
N GLU A 103 7.19 -2.07 7.58
CA GLU A 103 7.13 -1.14 6.44
C GLU A 103 6.65 -1.80 5.14
N ASN A 104 6.94 -3.08 4.96
CA ASN A 104 6.58 -3.84 3.76
C ASN A 104 5.07 -3.94 3.57
N GLU A 105 4.30 -3.89 4.67
CA GLU A 105 2.85 -3.95 4.62
C GLU A 105 2.25 -2.73 3.92
N LEU A 106 2.61 -1.52 4.38
CA LEU A 106 2.20 -0.28 3.74
C LEU A 106 2.82 -0.11 2.36
N ASN A 107 4.06 -0.58 2.17
CA ASN A 107 4.72 -0.47 0.88
C ASN A 107 3.97 -1.25 -0.22
N SER A 108 3.67 -2.53 0.05
CA SER A 108 2.86 -3.34 -0.87
C SER A 108 1.49 -2.72 -1.15
N LEU A 109 0.87 -2.10 -0.13
CA LEU A 109 -0.43 -1.45 -0.27
C LEU A 109 -0.34 -0.20 -1.15
N GLY A 110 0.67 0.65 -0.96
CA GLY A 110 0.88 1.84 -1.80
C GLY A 110 1.06 1.48 -3.27
N TYR A 111 1.86 0.45 -3.58
CA TYR A 111 2.02 -0.03 -4.96
C TYR A 111 0.74 -0.63 -5.55
N LEU A 112 -0.05 -1.34 -4.73
CA LEU A 112 -1.36 -1.82 -5.18
C LEU A 112 -2.30 -0.66 -5.53
N LEU A 113 -2.30 0.41 -4.73
CA LEU A 113 -3.08 1.62 -5.01
C LEU A 113 -2.60 2.35 -6.28
N LEU A 114 -1.29 2.43 -6.53
CA LEU A 114 -0.76 2.96 -7.78
C LEU A 114 -1.28 2.17 -8.99
N LYS A 115 -1.26 0.84 -8.92
CA LYS A 115 -1.80 -0.02 -10.00
C LYS A 115 -3.30 0.15 -10.22
N GLN A 116 -4.04 0.52 -9.18
CA GLN A 116 -5.47 0.84 -9.27
C GLN A 116 -5.72 2.29 -9.70
N GLU A 117 -4.68 3.02 -10.16
CA GLU A 117 -4.72 4.44 -10.53
C GLU A 117 -5.15 5.37 -9.38
N LYS A 118 -5.14 4.89 -8.13
CA LYS A 118 -5.44 5.66 -6.91
C LYS A 118 -4.20 6.40 -6.42
N LYS A 119 -3.60 7.21 -7.28
CA LYS A 119 -2.27 7.82 -7.08
C LYS A 119 -2.18 8.68 -5.83
N THR A 120 -3.21 9.50 -5.55
CA THR A 120 -3.24 10.36 -4.37
C THR A 120 -3.28 9.56 -3.07
N ALA A 121 -4.11 8.52 -3.01
CA ALA A 121 -4.19 7.63 -1.84
C ALA A 121 -2.88 6.85 -1.65
N ALA A 122 -2.28 6.36 -2.74
CA ALA A 122 -0.96 5.72 -2.71
C ALA A 122 0.11 6.64 -2.11
N LEU A 123 0.15 7.90 -2.56
CA LEU A 123 1.06 8.91 -2.02
C LEU A 123 0.87 9.08 -0.51
N GLN A 124 -0.36 9.17 0.00
CA GLN A 124 -0.56 9.31 1.45
C GLN A 124 -0.09 8.06 2.21
N ILE A 125 -0.32 6.86 1.69
CA ILE A 125 0.19 5.62 2.29
C ILE A 125 1.72 5.62 2.34
N PHE A 126 2.40 6.02 1.27
CA PHE A 126 3.86 6.14 1.28
C PHE A 126 4.35 7.21 2.25
N ARG A 127 3.63 8.34 2.39
CA ARG A 127 3.96 9.37 3.39
C ARG A 127 3.83 8.84 4.82
N ILE A 128 2.77 8.09 5.12
CA ILE A 128 2.60 7.41 6.41
C ILE A 128 3.74 6.42 6.64
N ASN A 129 4.06 5.60 5.64
CA ASN A 129 5.11 4.60 5.76
C ASN A 129 6.48 5.22 6.04
N HIS A 130 6.86 6.25 5.28
CA HIS A 130 8.13 6.96 5.50
C HIS A 130 8.16 7.70 6.85
N LEU A 131 7.02 8.22 7.32
CA LEU A 131 6.94 8.84 8.64
C LEU A 131 7.20 7.82 9.76
N LEU A 132 6.70 6.60 9.62
CA LEU A 132 6.89 5.52 10.60
C LEU A 132 8.28 4.87 10.53
N TYR A 133 8.88 4.84 9.33
CA TYR A 133 10.18 4.21 9.07
C TYR A 133 11.10 5.15 8.25
N PRO A 134 11.54 6.28 8.83
CA PRO A 134 12.24 7.35 8.10
C PRO A 134 13.67 7.00 7.65
N GLU A 135 14.26 5.96 8.25
CA GLU A 135 15.62 5.47 7.98
C GLU A 135 15.65 4.38 6.89
N SER A 136 14.49 3.94 6.42
CA SER A 136 14.43 2.93 5.36
C SER A 136 14.58 3.56 3.98
N ALA A 137 15.57 3.08 3.24
CA ALA A 137 15.73 3.45 1.84
C ALA A 137 14.50 3.08 1.01
N ASN A 138 13.86 1.94 1.32
CA ASN A 138 12.66 1.48 0.60
C ASN A 138 11.49 2.45 0.80
N THR A 139 11.25 2.94 2.02
CA THR A 139 10.16 3.89 2.23
C THR A 139 10.45 5.25 1.60
N ALA A 140 11.72 5.68 1.59
CA ALA A 140 12.14 6.90 0.92
C ALA A 140 11.94 6.80 -0.60
N SER A 141 12.39 5.73 -1.25
CA SER A 141 12.24 5.55 -2.70
C SER A 141 10.77 5.44 -3.11
N SER A 142 9.97 4.67 -2.38
CA SER A 142 8.54 4.53 -2.68
C SER A 142 7.76 5.84 -2.46
N LEU A 143 8.14 6.65 -1.47
CA LEU A 143 7.60 8.01 -1.34
C LEU A 143 8.01 8.92 -2.50
N GLY A 144 9.27 8.84 -2.94
CA GLY A 144 9.75 9.56 -4.11
C GLY A 144 8.97 9.20 -5.38
N GLU A 145 8.75 7.90 -5.61
CA GLU A 145 7.93 7.42 -6.72
C GLU A 145 6.47 7.87 -6.62
N GLY A 146 5.87 7.85 -5.42
CA GLY A 146 4.54 8.38 -5.19
C GLY A 146 4.40 9.86 -5.56
N TYR A 147 5.42 10.68 -5.27
CA TYR A 147 5.45 12.08 -5.71
C TYR A 147 5.59 12.21 -7.22
N LEU A 148 6.41 11.35 -7.85
CA LEU A 148 6.58 11.35 -9.30
C LEU A 148 5.27 11.02 -10.03
N GLU A 149 4.54 10.02 -9.54
CA GLU A 149 3.26 9.59 -10.10
C GLU A 149 2.13 10.62 -9.91
N THR A 150 2.25 11.48 -8.90
CA THR A 150 1.34 12.62 -8.67
C THR A 150 1.82 13.93 -9.29
N GLY A 151 2.94 13.90 -10.04
CA GLY A 151 3.46 15.04 -10.79
C GLY A 151 4.31 16.04 -10.00
N ASN A 152 4.68 15.71 -8.76
CA ASN A 152 5.58 16.54 -7.94
C ASN A 152 7.04 16.09 -8.13
N ASP A 153 7.59 16.37 -9.31
CA ASP A 153 8.93 15.95 -9.70
C ASP A 153 10.03 16.48 -8.73
N ALA A 154 9.84 17.67 -8.16
CA ALA A 154 10.79 18.26 -7.20
C ALA A 154 10.90 17.43 -5.91
N ARG A 155 9.77 17.13 -5.25
CA ARG A 155 9.80 16.28 -4.06
C ARG A 155 10.18 14.83 -4.39
N ALA A 156 9.80 14.34 -5.56
CA ALA A 156 10.19 13.02 -6.02
C ALA A 156 11.72 12.89 -6.00
N LYS A 157 12.41 13.86 -6.61
CA LYS A 157 13.88 13.91 -6.63
C LYS A 157 14.49 13.93 -5.22
N ASP A 158 14.00 14.79 -4.33
CA ASP A 158 14.53 14.89 -2.95
C ASP A 158 14.49 13.53 -2.22
N PHE A 159 13.37 12.80 -2.30
CA PHE A 159 13.22 11.52 -1.61
C PHE A 159 13.96 10.37 -2.30
N LEU A 160 14.04 10.36 -3.63
CA LEU A 160 14.85 9.40 -4.38
C LEU A 160 16.34 9.57 -4.07
N GLU A 161 16.85 10.80 -4.04
CA GLU A 161 18.23 11.09 -3.64
C GLU A 161 18.49 10.69 -2.18
N LYS A 162 17.54 10.94 -1.27
CA LYS A 162 17.62 10.45 0.12
C LYS A 162 17.73 8.92 0.17
N SER A 163 16.97 8.19 -0.65
CA SER A 163 17.06 6.72 -0.72
C SER A 163 18.45 6.24 -1.12
N LEU A 164 19.13 6.92 -2.06
CA LEU A 164 20.48 6.57 -2.49
C LEU A 164 21.54 6.82 -1.41
N GLN A 165 21.29 7.77 -0.51
CA GLN A 165 22.16 8.02 0.64
C GLN A 165 22.04 6.90 1.69
N LEU A 166 20.82 6.36 1.85
CA LEU A 166 20.50 5.33 2.83
C LEU A 166 20.92 3.92 2.40
N ASN A 167 20.90 3.60 1.10
CA ASN A 167 21.26 2.28 0.61
C ASN A 167 22.21 2.34 -0.60
N LYS A 168 23.33 1.61 -0.49
CA LYS A 168 24.40 1.53 -1.49
C LYS A 168 24.40 0.21 -2.30
N ASP A 169 23.44 -0.68 -2.07
CA ASP A 169 23.29 -1.92 -2.83
C ASP A 169 22.91 -1.62 -4.29
N PRO A 170 23.72 -2.06 -5.28
CA PRO A 170 23.42 -1.87 -6.69
C PRO A 170 22.04 -2.35 -7.12
N GLN A 171 21.53 -3.45 -6.55
CA GLN A 171 20.21 -3.99 -6.91
C GLN A 171 19.07 -3.08 -6.44
N ALA A 172 19.21 -2.47 -5.28
CA ALA A 172 18.23 -1.52 -4.73
C ALA A 172 18.30 -0.14 -5.41
N ILE A 173 19.49 0.28 -5.84
CA ILE A 173 19.72 1.59 -6.45
C ILE A 173 19.23 1.67 -7.89
N LYS A 174 19.37 0.58 -8.66
CA LYS A 174 19.01 0.57 -10.08
C LYS A 174 17.61 1.16 -10.36
N PRO A 175 16.51 0.72 -9.72
CA PRO A 175 15.19 1.30 -9.97
C PRO A 175 15.10 2.78 -9.56
N VAL A 176 15.80 3.19 -8.49
CA VAL A 176 15.83 4.60 -8.05
C VAL A 176 16.50 5.49 -9.10
N LEU A 177 17.59 5.02 -9.71
CA LEU A 177 18.27 5.75 -10.78
C LEU A 177 17.38 5.88 -12.03
N GLU A 178 16.67 4.82 -12.40
CA GLU A 178 15.72 4.85 -13.53
C GLU A 178 14.65 5.94 -13.36
N LEU A 179 14.11 6.08 -12.15
CA LEU A 179 13.14 7.14 -11.82
C LEU A 179 13.76 8.55 -11.89
N LEU A 180 14.99 8.72 -11.38
CA LEU A 180 15.71 10.00 -11.48
C LEU A 180 16.05 10.37 -12.93
N TYR A 181 16.39 9.40 -13.78
CA TYR A 181 16.60 9.62 -15.21
C TYR A 181 15.29 10.07 -15.89
N LYS A 182 14.16 9.44 -15.58
CA LYS A 182 12.84 9.83 -16.09
C LYS A 182 12.49 11.29 -15.75
N ILE A 183 12.81 11.74 -14.52
CA ILE A 183 12.64 13.15 -14.12
C ILE A 183 13.52 14.06 -14.98
N LYS A 184 14.80 13.73 -15.13
CA LYS A 184 15.76 14.53 -15.92
C LYS A 184 15.36 14.64 -17.39
N GLU A 185 14.83 13.57 -17.99
CA GLU A 185 14.34 13.60 -19.38
C GLU A 185 13.13 14.53 -19.55
N LYS A 186 12.19 14.52 -18.59
CA LYS A 186 11.07 15.48 -18.57
C LYS A 186 11.58 16.93 -18.49
N GLU A 187 12.56 17.21 -17.63
CA GLU A 187 13.15 18.55 -17.50
C GLU A 187 13.82 18.99 -18.79
N TRP A 188 14.61 18.11 -19.42
CA TRP A 188 15.28 18.38 -20.69
C TRP A 188 14.28 18.69 -21.81
N THR A 189 13.26 17.85 -21.98
CA THR A 189 12.24 18.03 -23.02
C THR A 189 11.42 19.31 -22.83
N ASN A 190 11.12 19.69 -21.59
CA ASN A 190 10.44 20.94 -21.28
C ASN A 190 11.31 22.18 -21.47
N GLY A 191 12.62 22.07 -21.23
CA GLY A 191 13.58 23.15 -21.46
C GLY A 191 13.83 23.48 -22.93
N GLN A 192 13.67 22.50 -23.83
CA GLN A 192 13.80 22.69 -25.29
C GLN A 192 12.54 23.27 -25.96
N ARG A 193 11.41 23.32 -25.24
CA ARG A 193 10.12 23.85 -25.74
C ARG A 193 9.83 25.29 -25.32
N LYS A 194 10.70 25.89 -24.50
CA LYS A 194 10.66 27.30 -24.09
C LYS A 194 11.68 28.09 -24.90
#